data_AF-A0A5M7BSN1-F1
#
_entry.id   AF-A0A5M7BSN1-F1
#
_cell.length_a   1.000
_cell.length_b   1.000
_cell.length_c   1.000
_cell.angle_alpha   90.00
_cell.angle_beta   90.00
_cell.angle_gamma   90.00
#
_symmetry.space_group_name_H-M   'P 1'
#
loop_
_entity.id
_entity.type
_entity.pdbx_description
1 polymer ?
#
loop_
_entity_poly.entity_id
_entity_poly.type
_entity_poly.pdbx_seq_one_letter_code
_entity_poly.pdbx_strand_id
1 'polypeptide(L)'
;MSVESMRIIMNGLVDRLHPGLPGSALGDVLDQLIYLTDDNGSDLLQVCREWIRGSDLRRADAALSLSEVFLFNTREDLEAELGAAADRWPELAPRVAKILNDWDRIQPD
;
A
#
# COMPACT_ATOMS: atom_id res chain seq x y z
N MET A 1 -7.45 17.39 2.08
CA MET A 1 -8.39 16.80 1.06
C MET A 1 -9.47 16.00 1.81
N SER A 2 -10.42 15.32 1.17
CA SER A 2 -11.18 14.25 1.84
C SER A 2 -10.68 12.90 1.35
N VAL A 3 -10.80 11.87 2.20
CA VAL A 3 -10.51 10.47 1.83
C VAL A 3 -11.17 10.09 0.51
N GLU A 4 -12.40 10.55 0.26
CA GLU A 4 -13.12 10.23 -0.97
C GLU A 4 -12.49 10.87 -2.21
N SER A 5 -12.06 12.13 -2.12
CA SER A 5 -11.33 12.77 -3.23
C SER A 5 -9.98 12.09 -3.48
N MET A 6 -9.27 11.69 -2.41
CA MET A 6 -8.01 10.96 -2.53
C MET A 6 -8.22 9.59 -3.21
N ARG A 7 -9.26 8.86 -2.79
CA ARG A 7 -9.69 7.59 -3.41
C ARG A 7 -9.95 7.76 -4.91
N ILE A 8 -10.70 8.78 -5.30
CA ILE A 8 -11.01 9.04 -6.72
C ILE A 8 -9.72 9.24 -7.52
N ILE A 9 -8.79 10.05 -7.02
CA ILE A 9 -7.50 10.31 -7.68
C ILE A 9 -6.67 9.04 -7.80
N MET A 10 -6.48 8.33 -6.69
CA MET A 10 -5.66 7.13 -6.62
C MET A 10 -6.23 6.00 -7.49
N ASN A 11 -7.55 5.78 -7.46
CA ASN A 11 -8.20 4.82 -8.34
C ASN A 11 -7.99 5.22 -9.81
N GLY A 12 -8.15 6.50 -10.14
CA GLY A 12 -7.89 7.02 -11.48
C GLY A 12 -6.45 6.77 -11.97
N LEU A 13 -5.46 6.85 -11.08
CA LEU A 13 -4.06 6.55 -11.41
C LEU A 13 -3.86 5.06 -11.71
N VAL A 14 -4.37 4.17 -10.86
CA VAL A 14 -4.23 2.71 -11.05
C VAL A 14 -5.01 2.24 -12.29
N ASP A 15 -6.23 2.74 -12.49
CA ASP A 15 -7.11 2.34 -13.59
C ASP A 15 -6.56 2.79 -14.95
N ARG A 16 -5.78 3.88 -14.98
CA ARG A 16 -5.13 4.41 -16.20
C ARG A 16 -3.68 3.99 -16.36
N LEU A 17 -3.11 3.26 -15.41
CA LEU A 17 -1.75 2.76 -15.51
C LEU A 17 -1.65 1.83 -16.72
N HIS A 18 -0.61 2.02 -17.54
CA HIS A 18 -0.42 1.27 -18.79
C HIS A 18 -0.58 -0.25 -18.55
N PRO A 19 -1.35 -1.00 -19.36
CA PRO A 19 -1.71 -2.39 -19.04
C PRO A 19 -0.53 -3.34 -18.84
N GLY A 20 0.62 -3.05 -19.45
CA GLY A 20 1.86 -3.84 -19.28
C GLY A 20 2.66 -3.53 -18.00
N LEU A 21 2.18 -2.64 -17.12
CA LEU A 21 2.87 -2.27 -15.88
C LEU A 21 2.14 -2.85 -14.65
N PRO A 22 2.89 -3.40 -13.67
CA PRO A 22 2.32 -3.87 -12.41
C PRO A 22 1.84 -2.68 -11.56
N GLY A 23 0.99 -2.94 -10.57
CA GLY A 23 0.52 -1.90 -9.64
C GLY A 23 1.67 -1.21 -8.92
N SER A 24 2.72 -1.96 -8.61
CA SER A 24 3.93 -1.47 -7.94
C SER A 24 4.68 -0.38 -8.71
N ALA A 25 4.39 -0.18 -10.00
CA ALA A 25 4.95 0.93 -10.76
C ALA A 25 4.47 2.30 -10.25
N LEU A 26 3.43 2.34 -9.41
CA LEU A 26 2.95 3.56 -8.76
C LEU A 26 3.57 3.81 -7.38
N GLY A 27 4.36 2.90 -6.82
CA GLY A 27 4.90 3.00 -5.45
C GLY A 27 5.59 4.34 -5.18
N ASP A 28 6.64 4.65 -5.96
CA ASP A 28 7.39 5.90 -5.84
C ASP A 28 6.49 7.15 -5.96
N VAL A 29 5.47 7.10 -6.81
CA VAL A 29 4.52 8.22 -6.98
C VAL A 29 3.68 8.39 -5.73
N LEU A 30 3.17 7.29 -5.17
CA LEU A 30 2.37 7.33 -3.94
C LEU A 30 3.22 7.76 -2.73
N ASP A 31 4.48 7.30 -2.63
CA ASP A 31 5.42 7.75 -1.59
C ASP A 31 5.69 9.26 -1.68
N GLN A 32 5.88 9.80 -2.89
CA GLN A 32 6.02 11.26 -3.06
C GLN A 32 4.73 12.01 -2.66
N LEU A 33 3.56 11.48 -2.98
CA LEU A 33 2.29 12.13 -2.64
C LEU A 33 2.09 12.27 -1.14
N ILE A 34 2.55 11.32 -0.32
CA ILE A 34 2.48 11.38 1.15
C ILE A 34 3.04 12.72 1.67
N TYR A 35 4.21 13.13 1.18
CA TYR A 35 4.88 14.35 1.62
C TYR A 35 4.39 15.63 0.94
N LEU A 36 3.66 15.51 -0.17
CA LEU A 36 3.12 16.64 -0.92
C LEU A 36 1.70 17.03 -0.47
N THR A 37 1.02 16.15 0.27
CA THR A 37 -0.31 16.41 0.83
C THR A 37 -0.26 17.10 2.18
N ASP A 38 -1.26 17.94 2.47
CA ASP A 38 -1.35 18.77 3.69
C ASP A 38 -1.62 17.97 4.97
N ASP A 39 -2.09 16.73 4.83
CA ASP A 39 -2.35 15.78 5.90
C ASP A 39 -1.22 14.74 6.08
N ASN A 40 -0.08 14.96 5.43
CA ASN A 40 1.08 14.05 5.44
C ASN A 40 0.69 12.62 5.03
N GLY A 41 -0.22 12.49 4.06
CA GLY A 41 -0.62 11.22 3.45
C GLY A 41 -1.62 10.41 4.25
N SER A 42 -2.23 10.95 5.30
CA SER A 42 -3.20 10.23 6.14
C SER A 42 -4.34 9.62 5.31
N ASP A 43 -4.97 10.41 4.44
CA ASP A 43 -6.05 9.98 3.55
C ASP A 43 -5.56 8.92 2.54
N LEU A 44 -4.36 9.09 1.99
CA LEU A 44 -3.73 8.16 1.04
C LEU A 44 -3.50 6.79 1.69
N LEU A 45 -2.93 6.77 2.90
CA LEU A 45 -2.68 5.55 3.65
C LEU A 45 -3.98 4.81 3.99
N GLN A 46 -5.06 5.55 4.25
CA GLN A 46 -6.37 4.93 4.42
C GLN A 46 -6.82 4.21 3.15
N VAL A 47 -6.70 4.84 1.97
CA VAL A 47 -7.03 4.20 0.70
C VAL A 47 -6.17 2.96 0.45
N CYS A 48 -4.86 3.03 0.73
CA CYS A 48 -3.97 1.87 0.59
C CYS A 48 -4.39 0.70 1.49
N ARG A 49 -4.76 0.95 2.75
CA ARG A 49 -5.27 -0.10 3.65
C ARG A 49 -6.54 -0.76 3.09
N GLU A 50 -7.43 0.01 2.50
CA GLU A 50 -8.65 -0.51 1.88
C GLU A 50 -8.36 -1.30 0.60
N TRP A 51 -7.36 -0.88 -0.19
CA TRP A 51 -6.90 -1.63 -1.36
C TRP A 51 -6.32 -3.00 -1.01
N ILE A 52 -5.52 -3.09 0.06
CA ILE A 52 -4.97 -4.36 0.56
C ILE A 52 -6.08 -5.33 0.95
N ARG A 53 -7.13 -4.82 1.61
CA ARG A 53 -8.31 -5.60 2.02
C ARG A 53 -9.24 -5.94 0.87
N GLY A 54 -9.16 -5.21 -0.24
CA GLY A 54 -10.06 -5.29 -1.40
C GLY A 54 -9.85 -6.52 -2.27
N SER A 55 -10.45 -6.54 -3.46
CA SER A 55 -10.40 -7.68 -4.39
C SER A 55 -9.61 -7.42 -5.67
N ASP A 56 -8.91 -6.30 -5.77
CA ASP A 56 -8.10 -5.92 -6.93
C ASP A 56 -6.61 -6.07 -6.63
N LEU A 57 -5.98 -7.05 -7.28
CA LEU A 57 -4.56 -7.35 -7.16
C LEU A 57 -3.68 -6.16 -7.51
N ARG A 58 -4.01 -5.39 -8.54
CA ARG A 58 -3.19 -4.28 -9.02
C ARG A 58 -3.17 -3.14 -7.99
N ARG A 59 -4.31 -2.90 -7.34
CA ARG A 59 -4.41 -1.93 -6.24
C ARG A 59 -3.69 -2.41 -4.99
N ALA A 60 -3.80 -3.70 -4.65
CA ALA A 60 -3.04 -4.28 -3.55
C ALA A 60 -1.53 -4.19 -3.78
N ASP A 61 -1.05 -4.54 -4.97
CA ASP A 61 0.37 -4.44 -5.36
C ASP A 61 0.88 -2.99 -5.29
N ALA A 62 0.06 -2.01 -5.73
CA ALA A 62 0.39 -0.59 -5.58
C ALA A 62 0.49 -0.19 -4.10
N ALA A 63 -0.48 -0.55 -3.26
CA ALA A 63 -0.47 -0.24 -1.84
C ALA A 63 0.75 -0.83 -1.09
N LEU A 64 1.12 -2.07 -1.41
CA LEU A 64 2.28 -2.75 -0.80
C LEU A 64 3.63 -2.25 -1.34
N SER A 65 3.62 -1.42 -2.38
CA SER A 65 4.86 -0.90 -2.98
C SER A 65 5.41 0.35 -2.30
N LEU A 66 4.69 0.91 -1.33
CA LEU A 66 5.18 2.01 -0.49
C LEU A 66 6.43 1.59 0.29
N SER A 67 7.47 2.44 0.28
CA SER A 67 8.74 2.15 0.95
C SER A 67 9.02 2.99 2.20
N GLU A 68 8.44 4.18 2.31
CA GLU A 68 8.84 5.16 3.33
C GLU A 68 7.97 5.15 4.59
N VAL A 69 6.92 4.31 4.61
CA VAL A 69 5.87 4.34 5.63
C VAL A 69 5.35 2.96 5.98
N PHE A 70 5.01 2.76 7.25
CA PHE A 70 4.27 1.59 7.68
C PHE A 70 2.75 1.81 7.54
N LEU A 71 2.08 0.88 6.89
CA LEU A 71 0.64 0.92 6.62
C LEU A 71 -0.22 0.71 7.87
N PHE A 72 0.32 0.01 8.86
CA PHE A 72 -0.35 -0.38 10.10
C PHE A 72 0.51 -0.01 11.31
N ASN A 73 -0.12 0.15 12.46
CA ASN A 73 0.50 0.71 13.66
C ASN A 73 1.14 -0.34 14.57
N THR A 74 0.78 -1.62 14.40
CA THR A 74 1.31 -2.72 15.19
C THR A 74 1.85 -3.81 14.27
N ARG A 75 2.83 -4.56 14.76
CA ARG A 75 3.39 -5.71 14.05
C ARG A 75 2.33 -6.80 13.79
N GLU A 76 1.44 -7.00 14.76
CA GLU A 76 0.36 -7.98 14.71
C GLU A 76 -0.67 -7.63 13.63
N ASP A 77 -1.11 -6.36 13.58
CA ASP A 77 -2.03 -5.88 12.53
C ASP A 77 -1.37 -5.97 11.15
N LEU A 78 -0.10 -5.57 11.05
CA LEU A 78 0.68 -5.67 9.81
C LEU A 78 0.75 -7.11 9.32
N GLU A 79 1.05 -8.06 10.20
CA GLU A 79 1.11 -9.49 9.84
C GLU A 79 -0.23 -10.02 9.38
N ALA A 80 -1.30 -9.74 10.13
CA ALA A 80 -2.62 -10.26 9.84
C ALA A 80 -3.13 -9.74 8.48
N GLU A 81 -3.00 -8.44 8.24
CA GLU A 81 -3.53 -7.79 7.03
C GLU A 81 -2.69 -8.14 5.79
N LEU A 82 -1.36 -8.12 5.91
CA LEU A 82 -0.48 -8.47 4.80
C LEU A 82 -0.47 -9.97 4.52
N GLY A 83 -0.55 -10.80 5.57
CA GLY A 83 -0.71 -12.25 5.45
C GLY A 83 -1.99 -12.61 4.70
N ALA A 84 -3.12 -12.00 5.06
CA ALA A 84 -4.38 -12.21 4.34
C ALA A 84 -4.30 -11.79 2.86
N ALA A 85 -3.55 -10.73 2.53
CA ALA A 85 -3.30 -10.34 1.16
C ALA A 85 -2.41 -11.36 0.40
N ALA A 86 -1.35 -11.87 1.04
CA ALA A 86 -0.49 -12.90 0.45
C ALA A 86 -1.21 -14.25 0.25
N ASP A 87 -2.10 -14.63 1.17
CA ASP A 87 -2.95 -15.82 1.02
C ASP A 87 -3.90 -15.68 -0.18
N ARG A 88 -4.46 -14.48 -0.37
CA ARG A 88 -5.33 -14.16 -1.50
C ARG A 88 -4.57 -14.09 -2.83
N TRP A 89 -3.37 -13.54 -2.79
CA TRP A 89 -2.50 -13.34 -3.96
C TRP A 89 -1.07 -13.80 -3.66
N PRO A 90 -0.76 -15.08 -3.93
CA PRO A 90 0.55 -15.65 -3.61
C PRO A 90 1.74 -14.91 -4.24
N GLU A 91 1.53 -14.21 -5.36
CA GLU A 91 2.54 -13.37 -6.00
C GLU A 91 3.00 -12.16 -5.16
N LEU A 92 2.18 -11.72 -4.21
CA LEU A 92 2.54 -10.64 -3.28
C LEU A 92 3.37 -11.14 -2.09
N ALA A 93 3.45 -12.45 -1.86
CA ALA A 93 4.12 -13.03 -0.69
C ALA A 93 5.59 -12.59 -0.52
N PRO A 94 6.43 -12.48 -1.58
CA PRO A 94 7.79 -11.98 -1.43
C PRO A 94 7.85 -10.54 -0.92
N ARG A 95 6.90 -9.70 -1.35
CA ARG A 95 6.81 -8.30 -0.95
C ARG A 95 6.33 -8.17 0.50
N VAL A 96 5.32 -8.95 0.88
CA VAL A 96 4.84 -9.03 2.27
C VAL A 96 5.97 -9.47 3.20
N ALA A 97 6.70 -10.53 2.86
CA ALA A 97 7.84 -10.99 3.66
C ALA A 97 8.91 -9.91 3.83
N LYS A 98 9.20 -9.13 2.76
CA LYS A 98 10.13 -8.00 2.86
C LYS A 98 9.64 -6.94 3.85
N ILE A 99 8.37 -6.55 3.77
CA ILE A 99 7.80 -5.51 4.65
C ILE A 99 7.84 -5.94 6.12
N LEU A 100 7.51 -7.20 6.42
CA LEU A 100 7.57 -7.73 7.78
C LEU A 100 9.01 -7.77 8.32
N ASN A 101 9.97 -8.20 7.50
CA ASN A 101 11.39 -8.18 7.88
C ASN A 101 11.92 -6.74 8.09
N ASP A 102 11.47 -5.78 7.27
CA ASP A 102 11.84 -4.37 7.43
C ASP A 102 11.27 -3.77 8.72
N TRP A 103 10.04 -4.13 9.10
CA TRP A 103 9.48 -3.78 10.40
C TRP A 103 10.36 -4.28 11.54
N ASP A 104 10.65 -5.58 11.57
CA ASP A 104 11.40 -6.23 12.67
C ASP A 104 12.81 -5.63 12.84
N ARG A 105 13.38 -5.08 11.78
CA ARG A 105 14.66 -4.36 11.80
C ARG A 105 14.55 -2.94 12.34
N ILE A 106 13.47 -2.22 12.03
CA ILE A 106 13.31 -0.79 12.34
C ILE A 106 12.68 -0.59 13.73
N GLN A 107 11.74 -1.46 14.11
CA GLN A 107 11.07 -1.46 15.40
C GLN A 107 11.29 -2.81 16.09
N PRO A 108 12.52 -3.07 16.60
CA PRO A 108 12.75 -4.24 17.43
C PRO A 108 11.96 -4.11 18.74
N ASP A 109 11.32 -5.20 19.17
CA ASP A 109 10.54 -5.31 20.42
C ASP A 109 11.28 -4.79 21.68
#